data_AF-A0A2H0BJC3-F1
#
_entry.id   AF-A0A2H0BJC3-F1
#
_cell.length_a   1.000
_cell.length_b   1.000
_cell.length_c   1.000
_cell.angle_alpha   90.00
_cell.angle_beta   90.00
_cell.angle_gamma   90.00
#
_symmetry.space_group_name_H-M   'P 1'
#
loop_
_entity.id
_entity.type
_entity.pdbx_description
1 polymer ?
#
loop_
_entity_poly.entity_id
_entity_poly.type
_entity_poly.pdbx_seq_one_letter_code
_entity_poly.pdbx_strand_id
1 'polypeptide(L)'
;MGSYLSTLKQNILSNQTSKFPKNTVFLGKFTQGVPGIYLWLVFLIKTPIPLLLLLFWSFLRRAQTKEEKYLKFILIFIFMEMIFLGSNLRLRYFLIVYPLLTISTGKVVNEWLKKAKGRYVVIAGVLMMWLVAGTLSVFPHFLTFFNEISGGRNNGYKYVVDSNLDWGQGLPTLRKYLQERQVRQVQLAYFGSVEPEIYGLSYTRVKDANLRGEKQIEDLDFREPLVISASCWYYCGYSQNQELLRLTPRILEGQFLLFNF
;
A
#
# COMPACT_ATOMS: atom_id res chain seq x y z
N MET A 1 2.05 -32.49 -1.39
CA MET A 1 1.77 -31.98 -2.76
C MET A 1 0.31 -31.59 -3.00
N GLY A 2 -0.66 -32.05 -2.18
CA GLY A 2 -2.09 -31.75 -2.37
C GLY A 2 -2.60 -30.34 -2.01
N SER A 3 -1.83 -29.52 -1.29
CA SER A 3 -2.25 -28.16 -0.90
C SER A 3 -2.06 -27.10 -2.00
N TYR A 4 -1.03 -27.26 -2.84
CA TYR A 4 -0.72 -26.27 -3.87
C TYR A 4 -1.67 -26.36 -5.08
N LEU A 5 -1.93 -27.58 -5.57
CA LEU A 5 -2.88 -27.80 -6.67
C LEU A 5 -4.32 -27.47 -6.26
N SER A 6 -4.70 -27.74 -5.01
CA SER A 6 -6.01 -27.34 -4.49
C SER A 6 -6.14 -25.83 -4.35
N THR A 7 -5.08 -25.13 -3.91
CA THR A 7 -5.05 -23.66 -3.85
C THR A 7 -5.08 -23.05 -5.26
N LEU A 8 -4.32 -23.61 -6.22
CA LEU A 8 -4.35 -23.17 -7.61
C LEU A 8 -5.75 -23.35 -8.22
N LYS A 9 -6.35 -24.52 -8.02
CA LYS A 9 -7.72 -24.83 -8.45
C LYS A 9 -8.73 -23.89 -7.79
N GLN A 10 -8.63 -23.64 -6.49
CA GLN A 10 -9.50 -22.68 -5.78
C GLN A 10 -9.32 -21.26 -6.29
N ASN A 11 -8.10 -20.81 -6.59
CA ASN A 11 -7.85 -19.48 -7.16
C ASN A 11 -8.43 -19.35 -8.57
N ILE A 12 -8.28 -20.38 -9.41
CA ILE A 12 -8.87 -20.40 -10.77
C ILE A 12 -10.39 -20.37 -10.68
N LEU A 13 -10.97 -21.24 -9.86
CA LEU A 13 -12.43 -21.28 -9.63
C LEU A 13 -12.92 -19.96 -9.05
N SER A 14 -12.25 -19.40 -8.04
CA SER A 14 -12.58 -18.09 -7.46
C SER A 14 -12.52 -16.96 -8.47
N ASN A 15 -11.60 -17.02 -9.45
CA ASN A 15 -11.50 -16.02 -10.51
C ASN A 15 -12.58 -16.16 -11.58
N GLN A 16 -13.10 -17.37 -11.80
CA GLN A 16 -14.14 -17.68 -12.78
C GLN A 16 -15.55 -17.57 -12.19
N THR A 17 -15.71 -17.70 -10.88
CA THR A 17 -16.99 -17.58 -10.21
C THR A 17 -17.29 -16.13 -9.83
N SER A 18 -18.48 -15.63 -10.18
CA SER A 18 -19.06 -14.40 -9.62
C SER A 18 -19.42 -14.52 -8.13
N LYS A 19 -19.24 -15.71 -7.55
CA LYS A 19 -19.60 -16.08 -6.18
C LYS A 19 -18.84 -15.27 -5.12
N PHE A 20 -17.67 -14.73 -5.46
CA PHE A 20 -16.91 -13.81 -4.61
C PHE A 20 -16.74 -12.47 -5.33
N PRO A 21 -17.46 -11.41 -4.92
CA PRO A 21 -17.33 -10.11 -5.58
C PRO A 21 -15.89 -9.59 -5.39
N LYS A 22 -15.22 -9.27 -6.49
CA LYS A 22 -13.87 -8.69 -6.52
C LYS A 22 -13.95 -7.21 -6.13
N ASN A 23 -14.27 -6.95 -4.87
CA ASN A 23 -14.37 -5.58 -4.36
C ASN A 23 -12.98 -5.00 -4.16
N THR A 24 -12.81 -3.74 -4.53
CA THR A 24 -11.58 -2.99 -4.25
C THR A 24 -11.92 -1.55 -3.90
N VAL A 25 -10.93 -0.85 -3.37
CA VAL A 25 -10.99 0.60 -3.23
C VAL A 25 -10.05 1.21 -4.25
N PHE A 26 -10.59 2.11 -5.05
CA PHE A 26 -9.83 2.82 -6.06
C PHE A 26 -10.20 4.30 -6.04
N LEU A 27 -9.19 5.16 -5.89
CA LEU A 27 -9.34 6.61 -5.75
C LEU A 27 -10.38 7.01 -4.69
N GLY A 28 -10.33 6.29 -3.55
CA GLY A 28 -11.15 6.59 -2.39
C GLY A 28 -12.62 6.22 -2.57
N LYS A 29 -12.93 5.35 -3.54
CA LYS A 29 -14.27 4.82 -3.76
C LYS A 29 -14.24 3.30 -3.71
N PHE A 30 -15.23 2.72 -3.04
CA PHE A 30 -15.49 1.30 -3.10
C PHE A 30 -16.06 0.95 -4.47
N THR A 31 -15.37 0.09 -5.23
CA THR A 31 -15.75 -0.32 -6.57
C THR A 31 -15.94 -1.83 -6.65
N GLN A 32 -16.98 -2.25 -7.37
CA GLN A 32 -17.14 -3.64 -7.76
C GLN A 32 -16.24 -3.91 -8.97
N GLY A 33 -15.29 -4.82 -8.81
CA GLY A 33 -14.25 -5.08 -9.81
C GLY A 33 -13.06 -4.14 -9.68
N VAL A 34 -11.96 -4.53 -10.34
CA VAL A 34 -10.70 -3.80 -10.33
C VAL A 34 -10.55 -3.04 -11.65
N PRO A 35 -10.45 -1.70 -11.64
CA PRO A 35 -10.21 -0.92 -12.85
C PRO A 35 -8.94 -1.35 -13.58
N GLY A 36 -8.91 -1.33 -14.92
CA GLY A 36 -7.72 -1.74 -15.69
C GLY A 36 -6.46 -0.91 -15.37
N ILE A 37 -6.63 0.36 -15.00
CA ILE A 37 -5.53 1.25 -14.61
C ILE A 37 -5.08 1.09 -13.15
N TYR A 38 -5.77 0.25 -12.35
CA TYR A 38 -5.51 0.07 -10.92
C TYR A 38 -4.04 -0.24 -10.66
N LEU A 39 -3.51 -1.26 -11.34
CA LEU A 39 -2.16 -1.73 -11.11
C LEU A 39 -1.10 -0.68 -11.50
N TRP A 40 -1.36 0.08 -12.55
CA TRP A 40 -0.52 1.20 -12.99
C TRP A 40 -0.51 2.34 -11.97
N LEU A 41 -1.69 2.74 -11.49
CA LEU A 41 -1.78 3.75 -10.44
C LEU A 41 -1.03 3.30 -9.20
N VAL A 42 -1.27 2.08 -8.74
CA VAL A 42 -0.62 1.52 -7.55
C VAL A 42 0.90 1.46 -7.74
N PHE A 43 1.40 1.01 -8.89
CA PHE A 43 2.82 1.04 -9.19
C PHE A 43 3.40 2.46 -9.12
N LEU A 44 2.74 3.44 -9.74
CA LEU A 44 3.21 4.81 -9.78
C LEU A 44 3.24 5.46 -8.39
N ILE A 45 2.25 5.22 -7.53
CA ILE A 45 2.20 5.83 -6.19
C ILE A 45 2.99 5.04 -5.14
N LYS A 46 3.24 3.74 -5.36
CA LYS A 46 4.05 2.88 -4.48
C LYS A 46 5.53 2.87 -4.83
N THR A 47 5.91 3.38 -6.00
CA THR A 47 7.31 3.48 -6.39
C THR A 47 7.89 4.83 -5.98
N PRO A 48 9.05 4.87 -5.30
CA PRO A 48 9.72 6.13 -4.99
C PRO A 48 9.96 6.98 -6.24
N ILE A 49 9.69 8.29 -6.15
CA ILE A 49 9.87 9.22 -7.28
C ILE A 49 11.30 9.18 -7.85
N PRO A 50 12.38 9.11 -7.05
CA PRO A 50 13.73 8.98 -7.60
C PRO A 50 13.91 7.78 -8.52
N LEU A 51 13.28 6.64 -8.18
CA LEU A 51 13.35 5.43 -9.00
C LEU A 51 12.54 5.60 -10.29
N LEU A 52 11.37 6.24 -10.23
CA LEU A 52 10.57 6.56 -11.42
C LEU A 52 11.31 7.50 -12.38
N LEU A 53 12.00 8.52 -11.87
CA LEU A 53 12.79 9.45 -12.67
C LEU A 53 13.96 8.74 -13.37
N LEU A 54 14.69 7.91 -12.64
CA LEU A 54 15.77 7.10 -13.22
C LEU A 54 15.24 6.08 -14.23
N LEU A 55 14.08 5.49 -13.97
CA LEU A 55 13.44 4.54 -14.88
C LEU A 55 13.04 5.22 -16.18
N PHE A 56 12.39 6.38 -16.09
CA PHE A 56 12.04 7.21 -17.25
C PHE A 56 13.29 7.54 -18.07
N TRP A 57 14.36 7.98 -17.43
CA TRP A 57 15.65 8.22 -18.10
C TRP A 57 16.23 6.95 -18.75
N SER A 58 16.10 5.80 -18.08
CA SER A 58 16.56 4.52 -18.62
C SER A 58 15.82 4.15 -19.91
N PHE A 59 14.52 4.47 -20.02
CA PHE A 59 13.76 4.24 -21.25
C PHE A 59 14.15 5.20 -22.38
N LEU A 60 14.37 6.48 -22.08
CA LEU A 60 14.74 7.50 -23.07
C LEU A 60 16.13 7.28 -23.69
N ARG A 61 17.11 6.79 -22.92
CA ARG A 61 18.47 6.59 -23.46
C ARG A 61 18.50 5.44 -24.49
N ARG A 62 19.34 5.52 -25.51
CA ARG A 62 19.52 4.41 -26.45
C ARG A 62 20.26 3.25 -25.77
N ALA A 63 19.71 2.03 -25.87
CA ALA A 63 20.37 0.83 -25.38
C ALA A 63 21.62 0.53 -26.22
N GLN A 64 22.78 0.42 -25.57
CA GLN A 64 24.07 0.24 -26.25
C GLN A 64 24.44 -1.24 -26.38
N THR A 65 24.20 -2.04 -25.35
CA THR A 65 24.54 -3.47 -25.33
C THR A 65 23.35 -4.38 -25.64
N LYS A 66 23.59 -5.65 -25.96
CA LYS A 66 22.51 -6.64 -26.21
C LYS A 66 21.68 -6.87 -24.95
N GLU A 67 22.34 -6.95 -23.80
CA GLU A 67 21.71 -7.17 -22.48
C GLU A 67 20.77 -6.02 -22.13
N GLU A 68 21.12 -4.77 -22.47
CA GLU A 68 20.22 -3.63 -22.28
C GLU A 68 18.98 -3.70 -23.15
N LYS A 69 19.12 -4.15 -24.40
CA LYS A 69 17.99 -4.32 -25.30
C LYS A 69 17.04 -5.39 -24.76
N TYR A 70 17.58 -6.53 -24.30
CA TYR A 70 16.79 -7.58 -23.66
C TYR A 70 16.12 -7.09 -22.37
N LEU A 71 16.84 -6.39 -21.49
CA LEU A 71 16.28 -5.85 -20.26
C LEU A 71 15.14 -4.86 -20.54
N LYS A 72 15.33 -3.93 -21.50
CA LYS A 72 14.27 -3.01 -21.92
C LYS A 72 13.08 -3.74 -22.50
N PHE A 73 13.31 -4.73 -23.36
CA PHE A 73 12.24 -5.54 -23.94
C PHE A 73 11.44 -6.26 -22.86
N ILE A 74 12.12 -6.91 -21.90
CA ILE A 74 11.47 -7.59 -20.76
C ILE A 74 10.66 -6.59 -19.93
N LEU A 75 11.21 -5.41 -19.62
CA LEU A 75 10.48 -4.40 -18.87
C LEU A 75 9.26 -3.88 -19.63
N ILE A 76 9.38 -3.61 -20.94
CA ILE A 76 8.24 -3.20 -21.79
C ILE A 76 7.19 -4.31 -21.80
N PHE A 77 7.61 -5.57 -21.94
CA PHE A 77 6.70 -6.71 -21.92
C PHE A 77 5.96 -6.82 -20.59
N ILE A 78 6.65 -6.71 -19.45
CA ILE A 78 6.02 -6.71 -18.12
C ILE A 78 5.03 -5.55 -17.99
N PHE A 79 5.42 -4.34 -18.41
CA PHE A 79 4.54 -3.18 -18.36
C PHE A 79 3.31 -3.35 -19.27
N MET A 80 3.47 -3.93 -20.46
CA MET A 80 2.34 -4.28 -21.32
C MET A 80 1.41 -5.30 -20.62
N GLU A 81 1.95 -6.35 -20.02
CA GLU A 81 1.18 -7.32 -19.23
C GLU A 81 0.42 -6.64 -18.08
N MET A 82 0.98 -5.61 -17.44
CA MET A 82 0.26 -4.83 -16.42
C MET A 82 -0.99 -4.12 -16.97
N ILE A 83 -0.98 -3.72 -18.25
CA ILE A 83 -2.16 -3.13 -18.92
C ILE A 83 -3.23 -4.20 -19.12
N PHE A 84 -2.85 -5.40 -19.57
CA PHE A 84 -3.80 -6.46 -19.93
C PHE A 84 -4.31 -7.27 -18.74
N LEU A 85 -3.48 -7.48 -17.71
CA LEU A 85 -3.79 -8.28 -16.53
C LEU A 85 -4.12 -7.46 -15.28
N GLY A 86 -4.04 -6.12 -15.36
CA GLY A 86 -4.14 -5.20 -14.21
C GLY A 86 -5.42 -5.31 -13.38
N SER A 87 -6.49 -5.91 -13.91
CA SER A 87 -7.76 -6.13 -13.22
C SER A 87 -7.82 -7.43 -12.39
N ASN A 88 -6.87 -8.36 -12.57
CA ASN A 88 -6.91 -9.67 -11.93
C ASN A 88 -5.80 -9.89 -10.89
N LEU A 89 -4.79 -9.02 -10.84
CA LEU A 89 -3.58 -9.23 -10.05
C LEU A 89 -3.26 -8.02 -9.18
N ARG A 90 -2.89 -8.29 -7.92
CA ARG A 90 -2.38 -7.31 -6.96
C ARG A 90 -0.91 -6.96 -7.25
N LEU A 91 -0.43 -5.78 -6.86
CA LEU A 91 0.96 -5.32 -7.10
C LEU A 91 2.02 -6.32 -6.60
N ARG A 92 1.73 -7.06 -5.53
CA ARG A 92 2.61 -8.10 -4.98
C ARG A 92 3.09 -9.14 -6.01
N TYR A 93 2.28 -9.46 -7.01
CA TYR A 93 2.66 -10.42 -8.06
C TYR A 93 3.65 -9.82 -9.07
N PHE A 94 3.75 -8.49 -9.10
CA PHE A 94 4.69 -7.74 -9.92
C PHE A 94 5.94 -7.31 -9.13
N LEU A 95 6.12 -7.73 -7.87
CA LEU A 95 7.32 -7.38 -7.10
C LEU A 95 8.62 -7.83 -7.78
N ILE A 96 8.55 -8.88 -8.60
CA ILE A 96 9.67 -9.37 -9.40
C ILE A 96 10.19 -8.35 -10.43
N VAL A 97 9.40 -7.30 -10.75
CA VAL A 97 9.85 -6.22 -11.62
C VAL A 97 10.90 -5.35 -10.93
N TYR A 98 10.82 -5.14 -9.62
CA TYR A 98 11.67 -4.17 -8.92
C TYR A 98 13.18 -4.49 -9.03
N PRO A 99 13.65 -5.74 -8.91
CA PRO A 99 15.03 -6.09 -9.24
C PRO A 99 15.45 -5.64 -10.65
N LEU A 100 14.62 -5.88 -11.66
CA LEU A 100 14.89 -5.47 -13.05
C LEU A 100 14.92 -3.94 -13.20
N LEU A 101 14.03 -3.23 -12.50
CA LEU A 101 14.04 -1.77 -12.45
C LEU A 101 15.32 -1.25 -11.79
N THR A 102 15.76 -1.84 -10.68
CA THR A 102 16.99 -1.42 -9.99
C THR A 102 18.24 -1.67 -10.83
N ILE A 103 18.33 -2.78 -11.57
CA ILE A 103 19.43 -3.03 -12.52
C ILE A 103 19.41 -2.00 -13.65
N SER A 104 18.24 -1.75 -14.24
CA SER A 104 18.07 -0.80 -15.35
C SER A 104 18.47 0.62 -14.95
N THR A 105 18.04 1.07 -13.77
CA THR A 105 18.34 2.39 -13.22
C THR A 105 19.78 2.50 -12.69
N GLY A 106 20.31 1.44 -12.08
CA GLY A 106 21.71 1.37 -11.67
C GLY A 106 22.67 1.54 -12.84
N LYS A 107 22.31 1.03 -14.03
CA LYS A 107 23.11 1.25 -15.24
C LYS A 107 23.15 2.72 -15.66
N VAL A 108 22.03 3.44 -15.55
CA VAL A 108 21.97 4.90 -15.79
C VAL A 108 22.93 5.64 -14.86
N VAL A 109 22.85 5.35 -13.56
CA VAL A 109 23.70 5.99 -12.55
C VAL A 109 25.18 5.65 -12.80
N ASN A 110 25.50 4.40 -13.14
CA ASN A 110 26.88 4.00 -13.45
C ASN A 110 27.47 4.77 -14.65
N GLU A 111 26.69 4.93 -15.74
CA GLU A 111 27.13 5.73 -16.90
C GLU A 111 27.35 7.21 -16.55
N TRP A 112 26.48 7.76 -15.70
CA TRP A 112 26.59 9.12 -15.19
C TRP A 112 27.87 9.32 -14.37
N LEU A 113 28.18 8.38 -13.48
CA LEU A 113 29.40 8.41 -12.66
C LEU A 113 30.66 8.24 -13.51
N LYS A 114 30.67 7.33 -14.49
CA LYS A 114 31.80 7.13 -15.41
C LYS A 114 32.14 8.36 -16.25
N LYS A 115 31.15 9.17 -16.62
CA LYS A 115 31.38 10.42 -17.35
C LYS A 115 32.09 11.49 -16.52
N ALA A 116 32.23 11.29 -15.20
CA ALA A 116 32.93 12.16 -14.25
C ALA A 116 32.57 13.65 -14.32
N LYS A 117 31.40 14.02 -14.86
CA LYS A 117 30.92 15.41 -14.83
C LYS A 117 30.29 15.65 -13.46
N GLY A 118 30.85 16.56 -12.68
CA GLY A 118 30.42 16.84 -11.29
C GLY A 118 28.89 16.97 -11.12
N ARG A 119 28.20 17.58 -12.10
CA ARG A 119 26.73 17.69 -12.09
C ARG A 119 25.99 16.35 -11.98
N TYR A 120 26.46 15.29 -12.64
CA TYR A 120 25.77 13.99 -12.64
C TYR A 120 26.00 13.23 -11.33
N VAL A 121 27.17 13.42 -10.70
CA VAL A 121 27.46 12.91 -9.37
C VAL A 121 26.55 13.57 -8.34
N VAL A 122 26.39 14.89 -8.41
CA VAL A 122 25.47 15.64 -7.53
C VAL A 122 24.03 15.16 -7.71
N ILE A 123 23.54 15.03 -8.95
CA ILE A 123 22.18 14.51 -9.22
C ILE A 123 22.00 13.10 -8.64
N ALA A 124 22.95 12.19 -8.85
CA ALA A 124 22.88 10.84 -8.30
C ALA A 124 22.86 10.86 -6.76
N GLY A 125 23.68 11.71 -6.13
CA GLY A 125 23.70 11.91 -4.68
C GLY A 125 22.36 12.42 -4.13
N VAL A 126 21.75 13.42 -4.79
CA VAL A 126 20.44 13.96 -4.40
C VAL A 126 19.36 12.88 -4.50
N LEU A 127 19.32 12.12 -5.60
CA LEU A 127 18.35 11.03 -5.78
C LEU A 127 18.53 9.92 -4.73
N MET A 128 19.78 9.59 -4.39
CA MET A 128 20.08 8.63 -3.32
C MET A 128 19.62 9.13 -1.95
N MET A 129 19.94 10.38 -1.60
CA MET A 129 19.50 10.98 -0.33
C MET A 129 17.99 11.05 -0.22
N TRP A 130 17.30 11.34 -1.32
CA TRP A 130 15.83 11.30 -1.37
C TRP A 130 15.30 9.88 -1.09
N LEU A 131 15.87 8.83 -1.70
CA LEU A 131 15.48 7.44 -1.40
C LEU A 131 15.69 7.07 0.07
N VAL A 132 16.82 7.47 0.65
CA VAL A 132 17.13 7.22 2.07
C VAL A 132 16.13 7.94 2.97
N ALA A 133 15.90 9.24 2.75
CA ALA A 133 14.95 10.02 3.54
C ALA A 133 13.52 9.47 3.42
N GLY A 134 13.09 9.11 2.19
CA GLY A 134 11.79 8.49 1.95
C GLY A 134 11.63 7.16 2.68
N THR A 135 12.68 6.33 2.71
CA THR A 135 12.67 5.04 3.41
C THR A 135 12.61 5.21 4.93
N LEU A 136 13.46 6.10 5.49
CA LEU A 136 13.53 6.35 6.92
C LEU A 136 12.25 7.02 7.45
N SER A 137 11.61 7.88 6.67
CA SER A 137 10.36 8.55 7.08
C SER A 137 9.17 7.61 7.26
N VAL A 138 9.25 6.39 6.69
CA VAL A 138 8.19 5.38 6.80
C VAL A 138 8.60 4.20 7.67
N PHE A 139 9.85 4.12 8.12
CA PHE A 139 10.32 3.10 9.05
C PHE A 139 9.52 3.15 10.37
N PRO A 140 9.10 2.00 10.95
CA PRO A 140 9.26 0.62 10.48
C PRO A 140 8.08 0.10 9.61
N HIS A 141 7.17 0.97 9.20
CA HIS A 141 5.88 0.64 8.57
C HIS A 141 5.90 0.69 7.04
N PHE A 142 6.85 0.02 6.38
CA PHE A 142 7.07 0.11 4.94
C PHE A 142 5.86 -0.18 4.04
N LEU A 143 4.90 -1.01 4.49
CA LEU A 143 3.69 -1.30 3.70
C LEU A 143 2.85 -0.04 3.43
N THR A 144 2.93 0.92 4.35
CA THR A 144 2.23 2.21 4.29
C THR A 144 2.98 3.25 3.44
N PHE A 145 4.10 2.87 2.80
CA PHE A 145 4.79 3.77 1.89
C PHE A 145 3.88 4.15 0.74
N PHE A 146 3.76 5.45 0.50
CA PHE A 146 3.12 6.08 -0.63
C PHE A 146 3.99 7.28 -0.96
N ASN A 147 4.30 7.50 -2.22
CA ASN A 147 5.19 8.57 -2.61
C ASN A 147 4.51 9.95 -2.46
N GLU A 148 5.29 10.99 -2.67
CA GLU A 148 4.93 12.38 -2.42
C GLU A 148 3.80 12.86 -3.35
N ILE A 149 3.69 12.32 -4.57
CA ILE A 149 2.60 12.64 -5.51
C ILE A 149 1.24 12.22 -4.92
N SER A 150 1.21 11.12 -4.16
CA SER A 150 0.01 10.66 -3.45
C SER A 150 -0.17 11.30 -2.06
N GLY A 151 0.59 12.34 -1.71
CA GLY A 151 0.52 12.99 -0.41
C GLY A 151 1.16 12.20 0.73
N GLY A 152 2.02 11.24 0.39
CA GLY A 152 2.76 10.44 1.37
C GLY A 152 1.91 9.40 2.10
N ARG A 153 2.54 8.75 3.09
CA ARG A 153 1.95 7.70 3.93
C ARG A 153 0.57 8.02 4.49
N ASN A 154 0.35 9.26 4.95
CA ASN A 154 -0.90 9.64 5.61
C ASN A 154 -2.09 9.84 4.66
N ASN A 155 -1.86 9.90 3.34
CA ASN A 155 -2.90 10.09 2.33
C ASN A 155 -3.11 8.87 1.45
N GLY A 156 -2.29 7.82 1.60
CA GLY A 156 -2.36 6.61 0.77
C GLY A 156 -3.72 5.92 0.74
N TYR A 157 -4.42 5.91 1.89
CA TYR A 157 -5.75 5.29 2.00
C TYR A 157 -6.78 5.94 1.05
N LYS A 158 -6.58 7.20 0.67
CA LYS A 158 -7.44 7.91 -0.30
C LYS A 158 -7.31 7.38 -1.72
N TYR A 159 -6.29 6.56 -2.01
CA TYR A 159 -6.06 5.98 -3.33
C TYR A 159 -6.44 4.50 -3.34
N VAL A 160 -5.81 3.73 -2.46
CA VAL A 160 -6.02 2.29 -2.31
C VAL A 160 -5.80 1.89 -0.85
N VAL A 161 -6.52 0.87 -0.41
CA VAL A 161 -6.34 0.25 0.92
C VAL A 161 -6.00 -1.23 0.75
N ASP A 162 -6.36 -2.07 1.71
CA ASP A 162 -6.15 -3.50 1.74
C ASP A 162 -4.69 -3.92 1.89
N SER A 163 -4.40 -5.08 1.32
CA SER A 163 -3.09 -5.59 0.97
C SER A 163 -2.07 -4.64 0.35
N ASN A 164 -2.46 -3.44 -0.10
CA ASN A 164 -1.54 -2.38 -0.49
C ASN A 164 -1.18 -1.43 0.66
N LEU A 165 -1.85 -1.46 1.81
CA LEU A 165 -1.67 -0.49 2.89
C LEU A 165 -1.53 -1.17 4.28
N ASP A 166 -2.45 -2.06 4.64
CA ASP A 166 -2.48 -2.73 5.94
C ASP A 166 -2.99 -4.17 5.87
N TRP A 167 -2.35 -5.03 6.65
CA TRP A 167 -2.70 -6.42 6.93
C TRP A 167 -2.99 -6.65 8.43
N GLY A 168 -3.15 -5.56 9.18
CA GLY A 168 -3.34 -5.60 10.62
C GLY A 168 -2.04 -5.44 11.44
N GLN A 169 -0.93 -5.06 10.81
CA GLN A 169 0.36 -4.89 11.50
C GLN A 169 0.43 -3.69 12.47
N GLY A 170 -0.61 -2.86 12.52
CA GLY A 170 -0.59 -1.57 13.22
C GLY A 170 -0.90 -1.64 14.72
N LEU A 171 -1.40 -2.77 15.22
CA LEU A 171 -1.84 -2.91 16.62
C LEU A 171 -0.76 -2.53 17.66
N PRO A 172 0.52 -2.92 17.52
CA PRO A 172 1.57 -2.48 18.45
C PRO A 172 1.73 -0.96 18.50
N THR A 173 1.67 -0.30 17.34
CA THR A 173 1.79 1.17 17.25
C THR A 173 0.57 1.86 17.85
N LEU A 174 -0.62 1.32 17.61
CA LEU A 174 -1.85 1.79 18.25
C LEU A 174 -1.76 1.64 19.77
N ARG A 175 -1.31 0.49 20.27
CA ARG A 175 -1.15 0.23 21.70
C ARG A 175 -0.26 1.26 22.36
N LYS A 176 0.91 1.53 21.76
CA LYS A 176 1.87 2.53 22.24
C LYS A 176 1.25 3.93 22.26
N TYR A 177 0.58 4.32 21.18
CA TYR A 177 -0.09 5.62 21.06
C TYR A 177 -1.14 5.84 22.17
N LEU A 178 -1.97 4.84 22.46
CA LEU A 178 -2.98 4.92 23.52
C LEU A 178 -2.34 5.00 24.92
N GLN A 179 -1.25 4.26 25.13
CA GLN A 179 -0.47 4.27 26.38
C GLN A 179 0.10 5.66 26.68
N GLU A 180 0.73 6.29 25.69
CA GLU A 180 1.31 7.63 25.81
C GLU A 180 0.27 8.70 26.13
N ARG A 181 -0.98 8.49 25.69
CA ARG A 181 -2.11 9.39 25.94
C ARG A 181 -2.98 9.00 27.12
N GLN A 182 -2.63 7.94 27.85
CA GLN A 182 -3.40 7.40 28.98
C GLN A 182 -4.86 7.06 28.60
N VAL A 183 -5.12 6.75 27.33
CA VAL A 183 -6.43 6.31 26.85
C VAL A 183 -6.58 4.83 27.18
N ARG A 184 -7.53 4.52 28.08
CA ARG A 184 -7.71 3.16 28.61
C ARG A 184 -8.54 2.26 27.71
N GLN A 185 -9.51 2.81 27.00
CA GLN A 185 -10.44 2.07 26.16
C GLN A 185 -10.79 2.92 24.93
N VAL A 186 -11.00 2.25 23.81
CA VAL A 186 -11.41 2.86 22.54
C VAL A 186 -12.43 1.98 21.85
N GLN A 187 -13.25 2.56 20.99
CA GLN A 187 -13.94 1.81 19.95
C GLN A 187 -12.95 1.48 18.83
N LEU A 188 -12.95 0.24 18.35
CA LEU A 188 -12.00 -0.21 17.33
C LEU A 188 -12.69 -0.96 16.19
N ALA A 189 -12.56 -0.42 14.98
CA ALA A 189 -12.83 -1.11 13.73
C ALA A 189 -11.52 -1.57 13.09
N TYR A 190 -11.20 -2.86 13.20
CA TYR A 190 -9.92 -3.41 12.80
C TYR A 190 -10.00 -4.28 11.53
N PHE A 191 -9.03 -4.11 10.63
CA PHE A 191 -8.81 -4.98 9.48
C PHE A 191 -7.59 -5.86 9.77
N GLY A 192 -7.82 -7.18 9.84
CA GLY A 192 -6.75 -8.14 10.12
C GLY A 192 -7.27 -9.51 10.56
N SER A 193 -6.37 -10.31 11.14
CA SER A 193 -6.64 -11.68 11.54
C SER A 193 -6.13 -12.01 12.95
N VAL A 194 -5.86 -10.98 13.76
CA VAL A 194 -5.33 -11.11 15.12
C VAL A 194 -6.25 -10.37 16.07
N GLU A 195 -6.52 -10.96 17.23
CA GLU A 195 -7.26 -10.28 18.29
C GLU A 195 -6.43 -9.13 18.87
N PRO A 196 -6.96 -7.89 18.92
CA PRO A 196 -6.26 -6.74 19.50
C PRO A 196 -5.82 -6.93 20.95
N GLU A 197 -6.52 -7.75 21.73
CA GLU A 197 -6.20 -8.07 23.12
C GLU A 197 -4.86 -8.77 23.30
N ILE A 198 -4.39 -9.53 22.30
CA ILE A 198 -3.06 -10.16 22.31
C ILE A 198 -1.95 -9.10 22.43
N TYR A 199 -2.18 -7.89 21.89
CA TYR A 199 -1.28 -6.75 22.03
C TYR A 199 -1.61 -5.85 23.23
N GLY A 200 -2.48 -6.30 24.14
CA GLY A 200 -2.86 -5.60 25.36
C GLY A 200 -3.76 -4.38 25.13
N LEU A 201 -4.54 -4.37 24.04
CA LEU A 201 -5.55 -3.33 23.78
C LEU A 201 -6.86 -3.69 24.47
N SER A 202 -7.37 -2.78 25.30
CA SER A 202 -8.77 -2.81 25.73
C SER A 202 -9.61 -2.02 24.73
N TYR A 203 -10.64 -2.65 24.18
CA TYR A 203 -11.46 -2.05 23.14
C TYR A 203 -12.89 -2.58 23.14
N THR A 204 -13.79 -1.72 22.70
CA THR A 204 -15.16 -2.06 22.28
C THR A 204 -15.12 -2.36 20.78
N ARG A 205 -15.58 -3.54 20.38
CA ARG A 205 -15.57 -3.93 18.96
C ARG A 205 -16.75 -3.27 18.26
N VAL A 206 -16.47 -2.47 17.26
CA VAL A 206 -17.47 -1.93 16.34
C VAL A 206 -17.36 -2.64 14.99
N LYS A 207 -18.27 -2.36 14.04
CA LYS A 207 -18.34 -3.05 12.75
C LYS A 207 -16.97 -3.10 12.04
N ASP A 208 -16.37 -4.28 12.00
CA ASP A 208 -15.01 -4.45 11.50
C ASP A 208 -14.86 -5.54 10.43
N ALA A 209 -13.61 -5.78 10.05
CA ALA A 209 -13.22 -6.83 9.10
C ALA A 209 -12.15 -7.73 9.74
N ASN A 210 -12.25 -7.98 11.05
CA ASN A 210 -11.36 -8.89 11.75
C ASN A 210 -11.86 -10.33 11.60
N LEU A 211 -11.09 -11.16 10.89
CA LEU A 211 -11.44 -12.55 10.61
C LEU A 211 -11.47 -13.45 11.86
N ARG A 212 -10.84 -13.00 12.95
CA ARG A 212 -10.77 -13.73 14.23
C ARG A 212 -11.36 -12.94 15.39
N GLY A 213 -12.17 -11.91 15.13
CA GLY A 213 -12.80 -11.17 16.21
C GLY A 213 -13.90 -12.01 16.87
N GLU A 214 -13.82 -12.21 18.19
CA GLU A 214 -14.82 -12.96 18.97
C GLU A 214 -15.81 -12.06 19.71
N LYS A 215 -15.42 -10.81 20.04
CA LYS A 215 -16.32 -9.85 20.70
C LYS A 215 -17.56 -9.56 19.87
N GLN A 216 -18.69 -9.33 20.56
CA GLN A 216 -19.91 -8.82 19.95
C GLN A 216 -19.64 -7.46 19.29
N ILE A 217 -20.24 -7.23 18.13
CA ILE A 217 -20.19 -5.94 17.45
C ILE A 217 -21.21 -5.02 18.12
N GLU A 218 -20.75 -3.87 18.60
CA GLU A 218 -21.56 -2.81 19.18
C GLU A 218 -21.73 -1.65 18.20
N ASP A 219 -22.77 -0.83 18.44
CA ASP A 219 -23.03 0.39 17.70
C ASP A 219 -22.02 1.49 18.04
N LEU A 220 -21.84 2.44 17.12
CA LEU A 220 -20.90 3.56 17.32
C LEU A 220 -21.43 4.56 18.36
N ASP A 221 -20.60 4.91 19.34
CA ASP A 221 -20.79 6.08 20.21
C ASP A 221 -19.81 7.20 19.82
N PHE A 222 -20.31 8.27 19.19
CA PHE A 222 -19.48 9.39 18.75
C PHE A 222 -18.91 10.27 19.88
N ARG A 223 -19.22 9.98 21.14
CA ARG A 223 -18.65 10.68 22.30
C ARG A 223 -17.35 10.02 22.78
N GLU A 224 -17.13 8.76 22.42
CA GLU A 224 -15.94 8.02 22.82
C GLU A 224 -14.83 8.08 21.75
N PRO A 225 -13.57 7.86 22.14
CA PRO A 225 -12.46 7.74 21.18
C PRO A 225 -12.67 6.57 20.23
N LEU A 226 -12.59 6.84 18.93
CA LEU A 226 -12.85 5.86 17.87
C LEU A 226 -11.63 5.70 16.96
N VAL A 227 -11.24 4.46 16.76
CA VAL A 227 -10.12 4.06 15.91
C VAL A 227 -10.63 3.17 14.78
N ILE A 228 -10.44 3.61 13.54
CA ILE A 228 -10.83 2.86 12.35
C ILE A 228 -9.58 2.56 11.53
N SER A 229 -9.32 1.30 11.20
CA SER A 229 -8.23 0.98 10.25
C SER A 229 -8.54 1.54 8.87
N ALA A 230 -7.50 1.96 8.16
CA ALA A 230 -7.62 2.54 6.83
C ALA A 230 -8.40 1.64 5.87
N SER A 231 -8.20 0.31 5.93
CA SER A 231 -9.01 -0.63 5.15
C SER A 231 -10.47 -0.67 5.57
N CYS A 232 -10.76 -0.70 6.88
CA CYS A 232 -12.14 -0.70 7.34
C CYS A 232 -12.87 0.59 6.99
N TRP A 233 -12.16 1.73 6.90
CA TRP A 233 -12.76 3.00 6.49
C TRP A 233 -13.66 2.83 5.26
N TYR A 234 -13.22 2.06 4.26
CA TYR A 234 -14.03 1.75 3.09
C TYR A 234 -14.81 0.43 3.23
N TYR A 235 -14.13 -0.67 3.58
CA TYR A 235 -14.76 -2.00 3.53
C TYR A 235 -15.85 -2.22 4.59
N CYS A 236 -15.80 -1.47 5.69
CA CYS A 236 -16.76 -1.56 6.79
C CYS A 236 -17.87 -0.49 6.64
N GLY A 237 -17.76 0.41 5.65
CA GLY A 237 -18.77 1.39 5.25
C GLY A 237 -18.66 2.77 5.92
N TYR A 238 -17.61 3.00 6.71
CA TYR A 238 -17.43 4.26 7.46
C TYR A 238 -17.23 5.48 6.55
N SER A 239 -16.68 5.29 5.35
CA SER A 239 -16.49 6.35 4.35
C SER A 239 -17.81 6.91 3.81
N GLN A 240 -18.95 6.28 4.11
CA GLN A 240 -20.29 6.73 3.73
C GLN A 240 -21.06 7.33 4.93
N ASN A 241 -20.50 7.27 6.13
CA ASN A 241 -21.13 7.80 7.34
C ASN A 241 -21.01 9.34 7.39
N GLN A 242 -22.15 10.03 7.40
CA GLN A 242 -22.21 11.49 7.34
C GLN A 242 -21.62 12.19 8.57
N GLU A 243 -21.68 11.56 9.74
CA GLU A 243 -21.10 12.14 10.96
C GLU A 243 -19.58 12.08 10.93
N LEU A 244 -19.01 10.93 10.53
CA LEU A 244 -17.55 10.78 10.40
C LEU A 244 -16.97 11.68 9.30
N LEU A 245 -17.70 11.91 8.21
CA LEU A 245 -17.25 12.78 7.12
C LEU A 245 -17.16 14.26 7.52
N ARG A 246 -17.84 14.68 8.59
CA ARG A 246 -17.74 16.04 9.15
C ARG A 246 -16.54 16.22 10.07
N LEU A 247 -15.95 15.12 10.52
CA LEU A 247 -14.79 15.11 11.41
C LEU A 247 -13.50 15.01 10.59
N THR A 248 -12.44 15.64 11.09
CA THR A 248 -11.10 15.48 10.53
C THR A 248 -10.32 14.44 11.35
N PRO A 249 -10.06 13.24 10.82
CA PRO A 249 -9.35 12.23 11.58
C PRO A 249 -7.87 12.59 11.72
N ARG A 250 -7.29 12.24 12.88
CA ARG A 250 -5.85 12.13 13.00
C ARG A 250 -5.41 10.81 12.36
N ILE A 251 -4.40 10.87 11.50
CA ILE A 251 -3.84 9.67 10.86
C ILE A 251 -2.67 9.16 11.69
N LEU A 252 -2.75 7.91 12.16
CA LEU A 252 -1.66 7.24 12.87
C LEU A 252 -0.91 6.33 11.89
N GLU A 253 0.31 6.74 11.53
CA GLU A 253 1.25 5.99 10.67
C GLU A 253 0.64 5.50 9.34
N GLY A 254 -0.37 6.20 8.82
CA GLY A 254 -1.13 5.81 7.62
C GLY A 254 -2.05 4.59 7.79
N GLN A 255 -2.12 3.97 8.96
CA GLN A 255 -2.84 2.70 9.20
C GLN A 255 -4.18 2.89 9.88
N PHE A 256 -4.31 3.89 10.75
CA PHE A 256 -5.55 4.17 11.48
C PHE A 256 -5.98 5.62 11.33
N LEU A 257 -7.30 5.80 11.26
CA LEU A 257 -8.02 7.05 11.36
C LEU A 257 -8.56 7.14 12.78
N LEU A 258 -8.15 8.17 13.51
CA LEU A 258 -8.49 8.40 14.91
C LEU A 258 -9.44 9.59 15.02
N PHE A 259 -10.56 9.40 15.70
CA PHE A 259 -11.59 10.40 15.95
C PHE A 259 -11.78 10.59 17.45
N ASN A 260 -12.03 11.82 17.89
CA ASN A 260 -12.29 12.19 19.29
C ASN A 260 -11.11 11.90 20.26
N PHE A 261 -9.91 12.39 19.93
CA PHE A 261 -8.64 12.22 20.68
C PHE A 261 -7.94 13.53 21.00
#